data_AF-A0A848XW87-F1
#
_entry.id   AF-A0A848XW87-F1
#
_cell.length_a   1.000
_cell.length_b   1.000
_cell.length_c   1.000
_cell.angle_alpha   90.00
_cell.angle_beta   90.00
_cell.angle_gamma   90.00
#
_symmetry.space_group_name_H-M   'P 1'
#
loop_
_entity.id
_entity.type
_entity.pdbx_description
1 polymer ?
#
loop_
_entity_poly.entity_id
_entity_poly.type
_entity_poly.pdbx_seq_one_letter_code
_entity_poly.pdbx_strand_id
1 'polypeptide(L)'
;MGSSLRLGRIAGIDVFLHWTFGLLLVGAFAFFLVNGQGVATAAAALLLILAVFGCVVLHEFGHALTARRYDVPTKDITLYPIGGVARLQRIPEAPTQELLIAIAGPAVNVALALLIGGGLLALGQSITAPTGLGEPLGHFWANLFWVNVLLVGFNLLPAFPMDGGRVLRALLAY
;
A
#
# COMPACT_ATOMS: atom_id res chain seq x y z
N MET A 1 -9.33 15.96 15.14
CA MET A 1 -8.88 14.63 15.62
C MET A 1 -10.04 13.65 15.89
N GLY A 2 -11.31 13.98 15.53
CA GLY A 2 -12.48 13.15 15.86
C GLY A 2 -12.95 12.13 14.82
N SER A 3 -12.17 11.87 13.76
CA SER A 3 -12.65 11.11 12.59
C SER A 3 -11.79 9.89 12.23
N SER A 4 -10.79 9.55 13.06
CA SER A 4 -9.85 8.45 12.79
C SER A 4 -9.73 7.52 13.99
N LEU A 5 -9.90 6.22 13.75
CA LEU A 5 -9.73 5.15 14.73
C LEU A 5 -8.24 4.80 14.84
N ARG A 6 -7.67 4.75 16.05
CA ARG A 6 -6.31 4.26 16.25
C ARG A 6 -6.30 2.74 16.15
N LEU A 7 -5.57 2.19 15.19
CA LEU A 7 -5.42 0.73 15.02
C LEU A 7 -4.35 0.17 15.96
N GLY A 8 -3.28 0.91 16.19
CA GLY A 8 -2.19 0.48 17.06
C GLY A 8 -0.93 1.33 16.92
N ARG A 9 0.15 0.87 17.57
CA ARG A 9 1.49 1.46 17.46
C ARG A 9 2.48 0.38 17.05
N ILE A 10 3.16 0.58 15.92
CA ILE A 10 4.15 -0.36 15.38
C ILE A 10 5.45 0.41 15.14
N ALA A 11 6.59 -0.13 15.62
CA ALA A 11 7.90 0.51 15.53
C ALA A 11 7.99 1.96 16.08
N GLY A 12 7.08 2.34 16.98
CA GLY A 12 6.96 3.69 17.54
C GLY A 12 6.08 4.65 16.75
N ILE A 13 5.47 4.19 15.65
CA ILE A 13 4.60 4.99 14.78
C ILE A 13 3.15 4.60 15.04
N ASP A 14 2.29 5.60 15.27
CA ASP A 14 0.86 5.38 15.46
C ASP A 14 0.15 5.21 14.11
N VAL A 15 -0.58 4.10 13.97
CA VAL A 15 -1.35 3.79 12.77
C VAL A 15 -2.82 4.09 13.03
N PHE A 16 -3.42 4.91 12.17
CA PHE A 16 -4.81 5.34 12.23
C PHE A 16 -5.58 4.89 10.98
N LEU A 17 -6.86 4.61 11.16
CA LEU A 17 -7.81 4.33 10.11
C LEU A 17 -8.84 5.45 10.05
N HIS A 18 -8.91 6.17 8.94
CA HIS A 18 -9.93 7.20 8.77
C HIS A 18 -11.31 6.56 8.61
N TRP A 19 -12.37 7.17 9.16
CA TRP A 19 -13.73 6.61 9.12
C TRP A 19 -14.24 6.34 7.68
N THR A 20 -13.77 7.12 6.69
CA THR A 20 -14.11 6.91 5.28
C THR A 20 -13.64 5.56 4.74
N PHE A 21 -12.68 4.92 5.39
CA PHE A 21 -12.28 3.55 5.09
C PHE A 21 -13.42 2.56 5.33
N GLY A 22 -14.24 2.78 6.37
CA GLY A 22 -15.44 1.98 6.62
C GLY A 22 -16.44 2.07 5.47
N LEU A 23 -16.59 3.24 4.84
CA LEU A 23 -17.44 3.40 3.66
C LEU A 23 -16.93 2.58 2.47
N LEU A 24 -15.61 2.49 2.28
CA LEU A 24 -15.02 1.63 1.24
C LEU A 24 -15.37 0.16 1.48
N LEU A 25 -15.23 -0.32 2.73
CA LEU A 25 -15.56 -1.71 3.06
C LEU A 25 -17.06 -2.00 2.89
N VAL A 26 -17.93 -1.15 3.42
CA VAL A 26 -19.38 -1.32 3.28
C VAL A 26 -19.81 -1.24 1.81
N GLY A 27 -19.28 -0.27 1.06
CA GLY A 27 -19.56 -0.10 -0.36
C GLY A 27 -19.10 -1.27 -1.20
N ALA A 28 -17.89 -1.80 -0.95
CA ALA A 28 -17.40 -3.00 -1.62
C ALA A 28 -18.29 -4.20 -1.31
N PHE A 29 -18.62 -4.44 -0.03
CA PHE A 29 -19.49 -5.55 0.36
C PHE A 29 -20.86 -5.47 -0.32
N ALA A 30 -21.50 -4.29 -0.28
CA ALA A 30 -22.79 -4.06 -0.92
C ALA A 30 -22.72 -4.22 -2.45
N PHE A 31 -21.64 -3.76 -3.08
CA PHE A 31 -21.43 -3.91 -4.53
C PHE A 31 -21.48 -5.39 -4.94
N PHE A 32 -20.76 -6.26 -4.25
CA PHE A 32 -20.78 -7.69 -4.57
C PHE A 32 -22.19 -8.28 -4.39
N LEU A 33 -22.88 -7.96 -3.30
CA LEU A 33 -24.24 -8.47 -3.05
C LEU A 33 -25.27 -8.00 -4.11
N VAL A 34 -25.25 -6.72 -4.48
CA VAL A 34 -26.18 -6.14 -5.47
C VAL A 34 -25.93 -6.72 -6.87
N ASN A 35 -24.70 -7.12 -7.18
CA ASN A 35 -24.35 -7.81 -8.42
C ASN A 35 -24.64 -9.33 -8.37
N GLY A 36 -25.41 -9.79 -7.38
CA GLY A 36 -25.84 -11.19 -7.26
C GLY A 36 -24.75 -12.14 -6.75
N GLN A 37 -23.63 -11.62 -6.25
CA GLN A 37 -22.57 -12.44 -5.66
C GLN A 37 -22.93 -12.85 -4.23
N GLY A 38 -22.49 -14.04 -3.81
CA GLY A 38 -22.76 -14.54 -2.46
C GLY A 38 -22.00 -13.77 -1.37
N VAL A 39 -22.47 -13.91 -0.13
CA VAL A 39 -21.83 -13.31 1.07
C VAL A 39 -20.37 -13.76 1.20
N ALA A 40 -20.05 -15.01 0.84
CA ALA A 40 -18.68 -15.52 0.86
C ALA A 40 -17.75 -14.75 -0.10
N THR A 41 -18.20 -14.49 -1.33
CA THR A 41 -17.45 -13.70 -2.32
C THR A 41 -17.26 -12.27 -1.85
N ALA A 42 -18.31 -11.65 -1.29
CA ALA A 42 -18.24 -10.31 -0.74
C ALA A 42 -17.23 -10.23 0.43
N ALA A 43 -17.26 -11.19 1.36
CA ALA A 43 -16.31 -11.27 2.47
C ALA A 43 -14.86 -11.47 1.99
N ALA A 44 -14.66 -12.28 0.95
CA ALA A 44 -13.34 -12.47 0.35
C ALA A 44 -12.79 -11.19 -0.31
N ALA A 45 -13.66 -10.41 -0.97
CA ALA A 45 -13.28 -9.11 -1.49
C ALA A 45 -12.84 -8.15 -0.38
N LEU A 46 -13.53 -8.15 0.78
CA LEU A 46 -13.10 -7.36 1.94
C LEU A 46 -11.73 -7.81 2.45
N LEU A 47 -11.50 -9.11 2.54
CA LEU A 47 -10.20 -9.66 2.94
C LEU A 47 -9.09 -9.21 1.98
N LEU A 48 -9.35 -9.22 0.66
CA LEU A 48 -8.41 -8.75 -0.34
C LEU A 48 -8.14 -7.25 -0.19
N ILE A 49 -9.15 -6.42 0.01
CA ILE A 49 -8.99 -4.99 0.27
C ILE A 49 -8.12 -4.76 1.51
N LEU A 50 -8.40 -5.45 2.61
CA LEU A 50 -7.61 -5.34 3.83
C LEU A 50 -6.16 -5.79 3.61
N ALA A 51 -5.93 -6.85 2.85
CA ALA A 51 -4.58 -7.32 2.50
C ALA A 51 -3.82 -6.30 1.64
N VAL A 52 -4.48 -5.70 0.63
CA VAL A 52 -3.93 -4.63 -0.19
C VAL A 52 -3.53 -3.43 0.66
N PHE A 53 -4.39 -3.00 1.59
CA PHE A 53 -4.05 -1.93 2.52
C PHE A 53 -2.96 -2.34 3.51
N GLY A 54 -2.85 -3.62 3.86
CA GLY A 54 -1.68 -4.17 4.56
C GLY A 54 -0.39 -3.93 3.77
N CYS A 55 -0.39 -4.16 2.45
CA CYS A 55 0.75 -3.84 1.60
C CYS A 55 1.05 -2.34 1.56
N VAL A 56 0.02 -1.49 1.50
CA VAL A 56 0.19 -0.02 1.57
C VAL A 56 0.77 0.40 2.92
N VAL A 57 0.34 -0.20 4.03
CA VAL A 57 0.94 0.06 5.35
C VAL A 57 2.42 -0.30 5.33
N LEU A 58 2.77 -1.49 4.82
CA LEU A 58 4.17 -1.93 4.73
C LEU A 58 5.00 -0.99 3.84
N HIS A 59 4.44 -0.50 2.74
CA HIS A 59 5.03 0.53 1.88
C HIS A 59 5.38 1.80 2.67
N GLU A 60 4.41 2.35 3.40
CA GLU A 60 4.62 3.54 4.25
C GLU A 60 5.66 3.28 5.35
N PHE A 61 5.69 2.08 5.91
CA PHE A 61 6.73 1.67 6.85
C PHE A 61 8.11 1.64 6.19
N GLY A 62 8.22 1.26 4.92
CA GLY A 62 9.45 1.34 4.14
C GLY A 62 10.04 2.75 4.16
N HIS A 63 9.22 3.76 3.86
CA HIS A 63 9.61 5.17 3.96
C HIS A 63 9.97 5.56 5.38
N ALA A 64 9.09 5.25 6.35
CA ALA A 64 9.23 5.72 7.72
C ALA A 64 10.46 5.13 8.42
N LEU A 65 10.74 3.84 8.22
CA LEU A 65 11.91 3.18 8.81
C LEU A 65 13.21 3.66 8.17
N THR A 66 13.19 3.97 6.87
CA THR A 66 14.36 4.54 6.18
C THR A 66 14.60 5.99 6.63
N ALA A 67 13.55 6.80 6.74
CA ALA A 67 13.62 8.17 7.24
C ALA A 67 14.15 8.24 8.68
N ARG A 68 13.77 7.26 9.51
CA ARG A 68 14.27 7.14 10.88
C ARG A 68 15.79 6.96 10.97
N ARG A 69 16.44 6.36 9.95
CA ARG A 69 17.90 6.23 9.90
C ARG A 69 18.62 7.57 9.65
N TYR A 70 17.89 8.58 9.20
CA TYR A 70 18.37 9.94 8.97
C TYR A 70 17.84 10.93 10.01
N ASP A 71 17.43 10.44 11.19
CA ASP A 71 16.84 11.24 12.26
C ASP A 71 15.63 12.06 11.81
N VAL A 72 14.84 11.54 10.88
CA VAL A 72 13.56 12.13 10.45
C VAL A 72 12.44 11.22 10.98
N PRO A 73 11.85 11.53 12.15
CA PRO A 73 10.81 10.69 12.72
C PRO A 73 9.49 10.84 11.93
N THR A 74 8.77 9.73 11.78
CA THR A 74 7.38 9.74 11.32
C THR A 74 6.46 9.81 12.52
N LYS A 75 5.52 10.75 12.51
CA LYS A 75 4.58 10.98 13.63
C LYS A 75 3.47 9.95 13.64
N ASP A 76 2.78 9.81 12.52
CA ASP A 76 1.67 8.90 12.36
C ASP A 76 1.49 8.48 10.89
N ILE A 77 0.83 7.33 10.69
CA ILE A 77 0.36 6.85 9.39
C ILE A 77 -1.15 6.77 9.45
N THR A 78 -1.85 7.48 8.56
CA THR A 78 -3.31 7.45 8.47
C THR A 78 -3.74 6.79 7.17
N LEU A 79 -4.58 5.77 7.25
CA LEU A 79 -5.14 5.06 6.10
C LEU A 79 -6.45 5.72 5.66
N TYR A 80 -6.49 6.10 4.38
CA TYR A 80 -7.65 6.61 3.67
C TYR A 80 -8.05 5.63 2.56
N PRO A 81 -9.28 5.70 2.02
CA PRO A 81 -9.68 4.87 0.87
C PRO A 81 -8.78 5.01 -0.37
N ILE A 82 -8.06 6.13 -0.49
CA ILE A 82 -7.17 6.43 -1.61
C ILE A 82 -5.71 5.98 -1.38
N GLY A 83 -5.36 5.52 -0.18
CA GLY A 83 -3.99 5.13 0.16
C GLY A 83 -3.60 5.45 1.61
N GLY A 84 -2.32 5.25 1.93
CA GLY A 84 -1.72 5.64 3.20
C GLY A 84 -1.14 7.04 3.13
N VAL A 85 -1.26 7.80 4.21
CA VAL A 85 -0.59 9.09 4.35
C VAL A 85 0.30 9.04 5.58
N ALA A 86 1.61 8.97 5.38
CA ALA A 86 2.60 9.09 6.44
C ALA A 86 2.96 10.56 6.69
N ARG A 87 2.80 11.03 7.93
CA ARG A 87 3.21 12.38 8.34
C ARG A 87 4.63 12.36 8.89
N LEU A 88 5.58 12.76 8.05
CA LEU A 88 6.97 13.04 8.44
C LEU A 88 7.03 14.34 9.26
N GLN A 89 7.88 14.38 10.29
CA GLN A 89 8.04 15.59 11.11
C GLN A 89 8.80 16.72 10.39
N ARG A 90 9.69 16.37 9.46
CA ARG A 90 10.44 17.30 8.62
C ARG A 90 10.72 16.68 7.26
N ILE A 91 10.94 17.53 6.26
CA ILE A 91 11.40 17.12 4.94
C ILE A 91 12.93 16.96 5.02
N PRO A 92 13.53 15.88 4.48
CA PRO A 92 14.98 15.72 4.43
C PRO A 92 15.63 16.87 3.64
N GLU A 93 16.75 17.39 4.14
CA GLU A 93 17.47 18.51 3.51
C GLU A 93 18.43 18.06 2.40
N ALA A 94 18.97 16.84 2.52
CA ALA A 94 19.92 16.31 1.53
C ALA A 94 19.18 15.53 0.43
N PRO A 95 19.46 15.82 -0.87
CA PRO A 95 18.84 15.11 -1.99
C PRO A 95 19.03 13.59 -1.93
N THR A 96 20.20 13.12 -1.49
CA THR A 96 20.48 11.69 -1.32
C THR A 96 19.58 11.02 -0.29
N GLN A 97 19.27 11.70 0.82
CA GLN A 97 18.38 11.18 1.85
C GLN A 97 16.95 11.09 1.32
N GLU A 98 16.50 12.13 0.62
CA GLU A 98 15.18 12.14 0.00
C GLU A 98 15.03 11.01 -1.02
N LEU A 99 16.04 10.78 -1.87
CA LEU A 99 16.06 9.71 -2.87
C LEU A 99 15.92 8.33 -2.20
N LEU A 100 16.75 8.06 -1.19
CA LEU A 100 16.74 6.76 -0.50
C LEU A 100 15.43 6.51 0.24
N ILE A 101 14.87 7.56 0.88
CA ILE A 101 13.57 7.46 1.52
C ILE A 101 12.47 7.21 0.48
N ALA A 102 12.47 7.94 -0.64
CA ALA A 102 11.45 7.81 -1.68
C ALA A 102 11.46 6.43 -2.36
N ILE A 103 12.63 5.80 -2.55
CA ILE A 103 12.72 4.45 -3.13
C ILE A 103 12.34 3.36 -2.12
N ALA A 104 12.45 3.62 -0.81
CA ALA A 104 12.24 2.59 0.20
C ALA A 104 10.82 2.00 0.21
N GLY A 105 9.77 2.80 0.01
CA GLY A 105 8.40 2.31 -0.10
C GLY A 105 8.21 1.39 -1.31
N PRO A 106 8.50 1.85 -2.54
CA PRO A 106 8.49 1.01 -3.73
C PRO A 106 9.32 -0.28 -3.58
N ALA A 107 10.48 -0.22 -2.93
CA ALA A 107 11.32 -1.39 -2.68
C ALA A 107 10.62 -2.45 -1.81
N VAL A 108 9.82 -2.03 -0.81
CA VAL A 108 9.01 -2.97 -0.02
C VAL A 108 7.98 -3.68 -0.90
N ASN A 109 7.32 -2.97 -1.80
CA ASN A 109 6.32 -3.58 -2.70
C ASN A 109 6.97 -4.51 -3.72
N VAL A 110 8.17 -4.18 -4.22
CA VAL A 110 8.95 -5.10 -5.05
C VAL A 110 9.28 -6.38 -4.28
N ALA A 111 9.74 -6.26 -3.03
CA ALA A 111 10.02 -7.44 -2.20
C ALA A 111 8.77 -8.29 -1.97
N LEU A 112 7.62 -7.67 -1.67
CA LEU A 112 6.34 -8.37 -1.53
C LEU A 112 5.92 -9.06 -2.83
N ALA A 113 6.03 -8.39 -3.98
CA ALA A 113 5.73 -8.99 -5.27
C ALA A 113 6.63 -10.19 -5.57
N LEU A 114 7.94 -10.08 -5.30
CA LEU A 114 8.88 -11.20 -5.50
C LEU A 114 8.57 -12.38 -4.59
N LEU A 115 8.24 -12.14 -3.32
CA LEU A 115 7.89 -13.19 -2.36
C LEU A 115 6.59 -13.91 -2.76
N ILE A 116 5.54 -13.15 -3.10
CA ILE A 116 4.24 -13.71 -3.48
C ILE A 116 4.36 -14.43 -4.83
N GLY A 117 4.96 -13.79 -5.83
CA GLY A 117 5.15 -14.36 -7.16
C GLY A 117 6.04 -15.59 -7.14
N GLY A 118 7.17 -15.54 -6.41
CA GLY A 118 8.05 -16.69 -6.22
C GLY A 118 7.34 -17.85 -5.52
N GLY A 119 6.54 -17.57 -4.49
CA GLY A 119 5.72 -18.58 -3.81
C GLY A 119 4.67 -19.22 -4.75
N LEU A 120 4.00 -18.44 -5.58
CA LEU A 120 3.05 -18.95 -6.57
C LEU A 120 3.72 -19.87 -7.58
N LEU A 121 4.85 -19.44 -8.15
CA LEU A 121 5.61 -20.24 -9.12
C LEU A 121 6.14 -21.54 -8.51
N ALA A 122 6.64 -21.49 -7.26
CA ALA A 122 7.12 -22.66 -6.54
C ALA A 122 6.00 -23.69 -6.29
N LEU A 123 4.75 -23.24 -6.15
CA LEU A 123 3.57 -24.08 -5.98
C LEU A 123 2.90 -24.46 -7.33
N GLY A 124 3.53 -24.14 -8.46
CA GLY A 124 3.01 -24.42 -9.80
C GLY A 124 1.74 -23.62 -10.15
N GLN A 125 1.47 -22.53 -9.43
CA GLN A 125 0.30 -21.68 -9.66
C GLN A 125 0.62 -20.63 -10.74
N SER A 126 -0.36 -20.30 -11.58
CA SER A 126 -0.20 -19.29 -12.62
C SER A 126 -0.32 -17.87 -12.05
N ILE A 127 0.54 -16.96 -12.52
CA ILE A 127 0.44 -15.51 -12.25
C ILE A 127 -0.39 -14.86 -13.36
N THR A 128 -1.67 -15.21 -13.42
CA THR A 128 -2.58 -14.65 -14.43
C THR A 128 -2.98 -13.23 -14.03
N ALA A 129 -3.00 -12.30 -14.98
CA ALA A 129 -3.54 -10.96 -14.74
C ALA A 129 -5.04 -11.05 -14.40
N PRO A 130 -5.55 -10.21 -13.48
CA PRO A 130 -6.97 -10.19 -13.17
C PRO A 130 -7.77 -9.80 -14.41
N THR A 131 -8.71 -10.65 -14.85
CA THR A 131 -9.59 -10.38 -16.00
C THR A 131 -10.90 -9.71 -15.61
N GLY A 132 -11.12 -9.44 -14.32
CA GLY A 132 -12.30 -8.77 -13.78
C GLY A 132 -12.36 -8.84 -12.26
N LEU A 133 -13.45 -8.29 -11.69
CA LEU A 133 -13.69 -8.27 -10.23
C LEU A 133 -14.42 -9.54 -9.71
N GLY A 134 -14.73 -10.50 -10.59
CA GLY A 134 -15.69 -11.58 -10.31
C GLY A 134 -15.20 -12.72 -9.41
N GLU A 135 -13.90 -12.94 -9.28
CA GLU A 135 -13.34 -14.11 -8.56
C GLU A 135 -12.25 -13.71 -7.52
N PRO A 136 -12.62 -13.05 -6.40
CA PRO A 136 -11.65 -12.62 -5.39
C PRO A 136 -10.92 -13.78 -4.70
N LEU A 137 -11.58 -14.93 -4.54
CA LEU A 137 -11.04 -16.11 -3.82
C LEU A 137 -10.06 -16.93 -4.66
N GLY A 138 -10.43 -17.27 -5.90
CA GLY A 138 -9.64 -18.15 -6.75
C GLY A 138 -8.27 -17.58 -7.12
N HIS A 139 -8.14 -16.25 -7.10
CA HIS A 139 -6.92 -15.55 -7.50
C HIS A 139 -6.37 -14.61 -6.41
N PHE A 140 -6.70 -14.83 -5.13
CA PHE A 140 -6.32 -13.92 -4.04
C PHE A 140 -4.84 -13.50 -4.06
N TRP A 141 -3.93 -14.48 -4.09
CA TRP A 141 -2.49 -14.22 -4.08
C TRP A 141 -2.00 -13.61 -5.41
N ALA A 142 -2.54 -14.04 -6.55
CA ALA A 142 -2.22 -13.45 -7.84
C ALA A 142 -2.69 -11.99 -7.94
N ASN A 143 -3.88 -11.67 -7.41
CA ASN A 143 -4.38 -10.31 -7.29
C ASN A 143 -3.47 -9.46 -6.41
N LEU A 144 -3.05 -9.99 -5.25
CA LEU A 144 -2.15 -9.28 -4.34
C LEU A 144 -0.77 -9.03 -4.97
N PHE A 145 -0.25 -10.00 -5.74
CA PHE A 145 0.96 -9.83 -6.55
C PHE A 145 0.80 -8.66 -7.53
N TRP A 146 -0.24 -8.69 -8.37
CA TRP A 146 -0.47 -7.66 -9.39
C TRP A 146 -0.72 -6.29 -8.77
N VAL A 147 -1.40 -6.21 -7.63
CA VAL A 147 -1.56 -4.96 -6.90
C VAL A 147 -0.20 -4.42 -6.44
N ASN A 148 0.70 -5.25 -5.90
CA ASN A 148 2.03 -4.77 -5.53
C ASN A 148 2.83 -4.29 -6.75
N VAL A 149 2.76 -5.00 -7.88
CA VAL A 149 3.38 -4.58 -9.14
C VAL A 149 2.81 -3.24 -9.62
N LEU A 150 1.49 -3.08 -9.59
CA LEU A 150 0.83 -1.82 -9.95
C LEU A 150 1.22 -0.69 -9.01
N LEU A 151 1.27 -0.93 -7.70
CA LEU A 151 1.69 0.07 -6.71
C LEU A 151 3.13 0.52 -6.95
N VAL A 152 4.05 -0.39 -7.35
CA VAL A 152 5.41 -0.01 -7.76
C VAL A 152 5.38 0.85 -9.02
N GLY A 153 4.65 0.41 -10.05
CA GLY A 153 4.55 1.11 -11.32
C GLY A 153 4.00 2.53 -11.16
N PHE A 154 2.88 2.69 -10.44
CA PHE A 154 2.30 3.99 -10.15
C PHE A 154 3.21 4.83 -9.26
N ASN A 155 3.70 4.31 -8.14
CA ASN A 155 4.52 5.13 -7.24
C ASN A 155 5.86 5.53 -7.83
N LEU A 156 6.40 4.84 -8.83
CA LEU A 156 7.64 5.26 -9.51
C LEU A 156 7.42 6.19 -10.71
N LEU A 157 6.18 6.56 -11.02
CA LEU A 157 5.93 7.58 -12.05
C LEU A 157 6.54 8.93 -11.63
N PRO A 158 7.24 9.63 -12.54
CA PRO A 158 7.93 10.88 -12.24
C PRO A 158 6.98 12.09 -12.16
N ALA A 159 5.97 12.03 -11.29
CA ALA A 159 5.00 13.09 -11.08
C ALA A 159 4.56 13.17 -9.61
N PHE A 160 4.35 14.38 -9.10
CA PHE A 160 3.73 14.55 -7.78
C PHE A 160 2.25 14.17 -7.84
N PRO A 161 1.69 13.58 -6.76
CA PRO A 161 2.28 13.37 -5.43
C PRO A 161 3.04 12.02 -5.24
N MET A 162 3.34 11.29 -6.31
CA MET A 162 3.94 9.94 -6.23
C MET A 162 5.43 9.98 -5.85
N ASP A 163 5.96 8.87 -5.33
CA ASP A 163 7.36 8.80 -4.90
C ASP A 163 8.37 9.05 -6.03
N GLY A 164 8.04 8.64 -7.25
CA GLY A 164 8.84 8.86 -8.44
C GLY A 164 9.04 10.35 -8.73
N GLY A 165 8.07 11.20 -8.37
CA GLY A 165 8.24 12.65 -8.38
C GLY A 165 9.29 13.14 -7.39
N ARG A 166 9.36 12.54 -6.19
CA ARG A 166 10.38 12.82 -5.17
C ARG A 166 11.76 12.30 -5.59
N VAL A 167 11.80 11.11 -6.19
CA VAL A 167 13.00 10.54 -6.81
C VAL A 167 13.54 11.48 -7.89
N LEU A 168 12.69 11.91 -8.83
CA LEU A 168 13.10 12.83 -9.89
C LEU A 168 13.57 14.17 -9.32
N ARG A 169 12.84 14.75 -8.36
CA ARG A 169 13.24 15.99 -7.69
C ARG A 169 14.61 15.87 -7.04
N ALA A 170 14.86 14.78 -6.31
CA ALA A 170 16.14 14.52 -5.66
C ALA A 170 17.28 14.36 -6.67
N LEU A 171 17.03 13.73 -7.81
CA LEU A 171 18.02 13.58 -8.89
C LEU A 171 18.33 14.91 -9.59
N LEU A 172 17.33 15.80 -9.74
CA LEU A 172 17.51 17.12 -10.34
C LEU A 172 18.15 18.15 -9.39
N ALA A 173 18.11 17.89 -8.08
CA ALA A 173 18.74 18.72 -7.06
C ALA A 173 20.21 18.37 -6.81
N TYR A 174 20.73 17.38 -7.54
CA TYR A 174 22.14 16.98 -7.55
C TYR A 174 22.94 17.83 -8.52
#